data_AF-A0AAW3ZJM7-F1
#
_entry.id   AF-A0AAW3ZJM7-F1
#
_cell.length_a   1.000
_cell.length_b   1.000
_cell.length_c   1.000
_cell.angle_alpha   90.00
_cell.angle_beta   90.00
_cell.angle_gamma   90.00
#
_symmetry.space_group_name_H-M   'P 1'
#
loop_
_entity.id
_entity.type
_entity.pdbx_description
1 polymer ?
#
loop_
_entity_poly.entity_id
_entity_poly.type
_entity_poly.pdbx_seq_one_letter_code
_entity_poly.pdbx_strand_id
1 'polypeptide(L)'
;MRKTLWLVLLWLVGGLALAAPTASDPQPPSLLGVWHGTYPASDGQGTVELWMGVYWQLSKDGWNVRGHNRWQVHQGDAALHGGASHGKNAEQFDTISGSIDRDGRHVHLSEDTRGSRIDATLESPDTLNASFYAKGASTPRFTVVLKRIDTHYDPSQHATLGLDVSHHSGKVDWKQVEAHGYRFAYIKASEGVDNPDAMFAQHWAALRDTGLARGAYHFYVTEDDPVQQAKFFASRLRDDPGTLPPAVDVELLGKNTSGDMTATLLSFLKTFEQETGIKPAIYTAAAFWDRYYRPEFSEYPLWMAEYGVKMPKVPFGWQNWTFWQHAENRPVPGVEMSADISLAHPDLNLNQLIPRSP
;
A
#
# COMPACT_ATOMS: atom_id res chain seq x y z
N MET A 1 -2.00 27.21 13.69
CA MET A 1 -2.58 27.01 12.34
C MET A 1 -2.15 28.16 11.46
N ARG A 2 -1.62 27.91 10.24
CA ARG A 2 -0.62 28.71 9.49
C ARG A 2 0.83 28.32 9.85
N LYS A 3 1.43 27.39 9.09
CA LYS A 3 2.88 27.33 8.76
C LYS A 3 3.32 26.11 7.91
N THR A 4 2.50 25.09 7.72
CA THR A 4 2.97 23.84 7.06
C THR A 4 2.90 23.80 5.54
N LEU A 5 2.19 24.74 4.89
CA LEU A 5 2.11 24.78 3.42
C LEU A 5 3.31 25.48 2.75
N TRP A 6 4.12 26.20 3.52
CA TRP A 6 5.29 26.92 2.99
C TRP A 6 6.55 26.07 2.88
N LEU A 7 6.58 24.86 3.45
CA LEU A 7 7.75 23.98 3.46
C LEU A 7 7.81 23.01 2.27
N VAL A 8 6.67 22.61 1.70
CA VAL A 8 6.63 21.66 0.57
C VAL A 8 7.17 22.31 -0.72
N LEU A 9 6.98 23.62 -0.92
CA LEU A 9 7.54 24.32 -2.07
C LEU A 9 8.99 24.80 -1.86
N LEU A 10 9.40 25.11 -0.63
CA LEU A 10 10.77 25.53 -0.32
C LEU A 10 11.78 24.37 -0.38
N TRP A 11 11.34 23.12 -0.26
CA TRP A 11 12.18 21.96 -0.57
C TRP A 11 12.21 21.61 -2.06
N LEU A 12 11.20 22.02 -2.84
CA LEU A 12 11.22 21.87 -4.30
C LEU A 12 12.06 22.95 -5.01
N VAL A 13 12.32 24.11 -4.40
CA VAL A 13 13.06 25.22 -5.06
C VAL A 13 14.20 25.82 -4.23
N GLY A 14 14.25 25.62 -2.91
CA GLY A 14 15.10 26.39 -1.99
C GLY A 14 16.17 25.60 -1.23
N GLY A 15 16.74 24.56 -1.85
CA GLY A 15 17.74 23.71 -1.22
C GLY A 15 18.89 23.25 -2.12
N LEU A 16 19.19 23.95 -3.22
CA LEU A 16 20.39 23.70 -4.04
C LEU A 16 20.97 25.02 -4.56
N ALA A 17 21.55 25.80 -3.67
CA ALA A 17 22.86 26.35 -3.99
C ALA A 17 23.88 25.30 -3.56
N LEU A 18 24.07 24.23 -4.34
CA LEU A 18 25.19 23.27 -4.25
C LEU A 18 25.09 22.23 -5.38
N ALA A 19 25.70 22.54 -6.53
CA ALA A 19 25.97 21.63 -7.66
C ALA A 19 24.76 21.03 -8.40
N ALA A 20 24.76 21.19 -9.72
CA ALA A 20 23.89 20.45 -10.62
C ALA A 20 24.05 18.94 -10.38
N PRO A 21 22.96 18.15 -10.27
CA PRO A 21 23.07 16.71 -10.17
C PRO A 21 23.65 16.19 -11.49
N THR A 22 24.85 15.63 -11.41
CA THR A 22 25.45 14.87 -12.50
C THR A 22 24.60 13.63 -12.71
N ALA A 23 23.98 13.55 -13.90
CA ALA A 23 23.20 12.41 -14.34
C ALA A 23 24.01 11.11 -14.28
N SER A 24 23.46 10.06 -13.67
CA SER A 24 23.75 8.69 -14.10
C SER A 24 22.67 7.65 -13.83
N ASP A 25 21.68 7.86 -12.94
CA ASP A 25 20.57 6.91 -12.78
C ASP A 25 19.18 7.57 -12.74
N PRO A 26 18.23 7.12 -13.59
CA PRO A 26 16.85 7.60 -13.54
C PRO A 26 16.20 7.15 -12.22
N GLN A 27 15.72 8.11 -11.45
CA GLN A 27 14.93 7.83 -10.24
C GLN A 27 13.64 7.09 -10.62
N PRO A 28 13.12 6.17 -9.80
CA PRO A 28 11.83 5.54 -10.08
C PRO A 28 10.70 6.60 -10.14
N PRO A 29 9.70 6.44 -11.02
CA PRO A 29 8.61 7.39 -11.15
C PRO A 29 7.82 7.50 -9.85
N SER A 30 7.67 8.72 -9.34
CA SER A 30 6.94 9.03 -8.11
C SER A 30 5.57 9.60 -8.43
N LEU A 31 4.52 9.15 -7.73
CA LEU A 31 3.18 9.70 -7.88
C LEU A 31 3.16 11.16 -7.39
N LEU A 32 2.84 12.08 -8.30
CA LEU A 32 2.64 13.50 -7.97
C LEU A 32 1.31 13.74 -7.27
N GLY A 33 0.29 12.98 -7.68
CA GLY A 33 -1.04 12.98 -7.11
C GLY A 33 -2.06 12.37 -8.06
N VAL A 34 -3.28 12.23 -7.57
CA VAL A 34 -4.45 11.95 -8.40
C VAL A 34 -5.49 13.01 -8.14
N TRP A 35 -6.34 13.24 -9.13
CA TRP A 35 -7.24 14.37 -9.16
C TRP A 35 -8.60 13.94 -9.70
N HIS A 36 -9.66 14.45 -9.10
CA HIS A 36 -11.03 14.09 -9.44
C HIS A 36 -11.93 15.32 -9.50
N GLY A 37 -12.94 15.26 -10.36
CA GLY A 37 -14.05 16.19 -10.34
C GLY A 37 -15.23 15.72 -11.19
N THR A 38 -16.39 16.28 -10.88
CA THR A 38 -17.64 16.04 -11.62
C THR A 38 -18.10 17.34 -12.26
N TYR A 39 -18.41 17.29 -13.56
CA TYR A 39 -18.72 18.45 -14.39
C TYR A 39 -20.01 18.22 -15.17
N PRO A 40 -20.80 19.25 -15.50
CA PRO A 40 -21.93 19.09 -16.40
C PRO A 40 -21.46 18.65 -17.80
N ALA A 41 -22.19 17.73 -18.43
CA ALA A 41 -21.93 17.33 -19.80
C ALA A 41 -22.19 18.50 -20.78
N SER A 42 -21.41 18.57 -21.87
CA SER A 42 -21.48 19.71 -22.81
C SER A 42 -22.78 19.79 -23.61
N ASP A 43 -23.51 18.68 -23.71
CA ASP A 43 -24.86 18.61 -24.32
C ASP A 43 -25.98 19.01 -23.34
N GLY A 44 -25.63 19.34 -22.10
CA GLY A 44 -26.57 19.71 -21.05
C GLY A 44 -27.33 18.54 -20.44
N GLN A 45 -27.03 17.29 -20.83
CA GLN A 45 -27.71 16.10 -20.33
C GLN A 45 -26.76 15.25 -19.48
N GLY A 46 -26.77 15.50 -18.18
CA GLY A 46 -26.05 14.70 -17.20
C GLY A 46 -24.69 15.27 -16.79
N THR A 47 -23.81 14.41 -16.29
CA THR A 47 -22.52 14.79 -15.72
C THR A 47 -21.39 13.94 -16.27
N VAL A 48 -20.18 14.49 -16.26
CA VAL A 48 -18.93 13.84 -16.59
C VAL A 48 -18.09 13.79 -15.33
N GLU A 49 -17.78 12.59 -14.89
CA GLU A 49 -16.83 12.31 -13.83
C GLU A 49 -15.44 12.13 -14.46
N LEU A 50 -14.43 12.84 -13.97
CA LEU A 50 -13.07 12.82 -14.52
C LEU A 50 -12.06 12.49 -13.41
N TRP A 51 -11.15 11.58 -13.71
CA TRP A 51 -10.03 11.15 -12.88
C TRP A 51 -8.72 11.34 -13.65
N MET A 52 -7.69 11.85 -12.99
CA MET A 52 -6.37 12.05 -13.60
C MET A 52 -5.25 11.76 -12.60
N GLY A 53 -4.40 10.79 -12.90
CA GLY A 53 -3.20 10.48 -12.14
C GLY A 53 -1.93 10.89 -12.88
N VAL A 54 -0.99 11.47 -12.13
CA VAL A 54 0.25 12.04 -12.68
C VAL A 54 1.44 11.52 -11.90
N TYR A 55 2.42 10.97 -12.61
CA TYR A 55 3.70 10.45 -12.10
C TYR A 55 4.84 11.25 -12.70
N TRP A 56 5.86 11.54 -11.92
CA TRP A 56 7.04 12.24 -12.41
C TRP A 56 8.28 11.36 -12.25
N GLN A 57 9.24 11.53 -13.16
CA GLN A 57 10.55 10.90 -13.14
C GLN A 57 11.59 11.93 -13.56
N LEU A 58 12.63 12.11 -12.74
CA LEU A 58 13.75 12.97 -13.11
C LEU A 58 14.59 12.28 -14.20
N SER A 59 14.85 12.99 -15.31
CA SER A 59 15.69 12.51 -16.40
C SER A 59 16.81 13.49 -16.74
N LYS A 60 17.74 13.06 -17.59
CA LYS A 60 18.86 13.87 -18.07
C LYS A 60 18.44 15.15 -18.81
N ASP A 61 17.22 15.16 -19.37
CA ASP A 61 16.69 16.26 -20.19
C ASP A 61 15.63 17.10 -19.43
N GLY A 62 15.31 16.76 -18.17
CA GLY A 62 14.30 17.43 -17.34
C GLY A 62 13.36 16.46 -16.62
N TRP A 63 12.25 16.97 -16.07
CA TRP A 63 11.22 16.16 -15.40
C TRP A 63 10.30 15.52 -16.45
N ASN A 64 10.42 14.20 -16.63
CA ASN A 64 9.51 13.42 -17.45
C ASN A 64 8.26 13.10 -16.67
N VAL A 65 7.09 13.27 -17.30
CA VAL A 65 5.81 12.92 -16.70
C VAL A 65 5.16 11.79 -17.48
N ARG A 66 4.61 10.85 -16.72
CA ARG A 66 3.70 9.81 -17.19
C ARG A 66 2.43 9.91 -16.38
N GLY A 67 1.32 9.54 -16.95
CA GLY A 67 0.07 9.61 -16.22
C GLY A 67 -0.98 8.75 -16.85
N HIS A 68 -2.16 8.83 -16.26
CA HIS A 68 -3.32 8.14 -16.75
C HIS A 68 -4.56 9.00 -16.48
N ASN A 69 -5.49 9.06 -17.43
CA ASN A 69 -6.78 9.73 -17.23
C ASN A 69 -7.95 8.79 -17.55
N ARG A 70 -9.07 9.00 -16.85
CA ARG A 70 -10.34 8.30 -17.03
C ARG A 70 -11.46 9.33 -17.00
N TRP A 71 -12.45 9.16 -17.86
CA TRP A 71 -13.72 9.87 -17.77
C TRP A 71 -14.91 8.89 -17.79
N GLN A 72 -16.02 9.27 -17.17
CA GLN A 72 -17.28 8.52 -17.22
C GLN A 72 -18.43 9.51 -17.37
N VAL A 73 -19.31 9.26 -18.35
CA VAL A 73 -20.53 10.06 -18.55
C VAL A 73 -21.68 9.40 -17.81
N HIS A 74 -22.47 10.21 -17.10
CA HIS A 74 -23.61 9.82 -16.29
C HIS A 74 -24.86 10.59 -16.73
N GLN A 75 -26.00 9.92 -16.77
CA GLN A 75 -27.31 10.55 -17.00
C GLN A 75 -28.23 10.20 -15.81
N GLY A 76 -28.41 11.14 -14.88
CA GLY A 76 -28.92 10.82 -13.54
C GLY A 76 -27.92 9.92 -12.80
N ASP A 77 -28.40 8.84 -12.19
CA ASP A 77 -27.55 7.86 -11.47
C ASP A 77 -26.98 6.76 -12.38
N ALA A 78 -27.32 6.77 -13.68
CA ALA A 78 -26.92 5.75 -14.63
C ALA A 78 -25.62 6.12 -15.37
N ALA A 79 -24.61 5.27 -15.25
CA ALA A 79 -23.40 5.35 -16.06
C ALA A 79 -23.69 4.92 -17.52
N LEU A 80 -23.33 5.75 -18.49
CA LEU A 80 -23.49 5.43 -19.91
C LEU A 80 -22.25 4.70 -20.45
N HIS A 81 -22.48 3.60 -21.18
CA HIS A 81 -21.43 2.84 -21.88
C HIS A 81 -21.68 2.89 -23.40
N GLY A 82 -20.70 3.30 -24.22
CA GLY A 82 -20.89 3.41 -25.69
C GLY A 82 -20.18 4.61 -26.31
N GLY A 83 -20.52 5.00 -27.55
CA GLY A 83 -19.88 6.11 -28.28
C GLY A 83 -19.95 7.49 -27.59
N ALA A 84 -20.81 7.65 -26.59
CA ALA A 84 -20.85 8.83 -25.72
C ALA A 84 -19.75 8.83 -24.64
N SER A 85 -19.27 7.65 -24.21
CA SER A 85 -18.18 7.47 -23.26
C SER A 85 -16.95 6.92 -23.98
N HIS A 86 -15.98 7.79 -24.25
CA HIS A 86 -14.78 7.41 -25.01
C HIS A 86 -13.71 6.70 -24.15
N GLY A 87 -13.86 6.64 -22.82
CA GLY A 87 -12.95 5.95 -21.88
C GLY A 87 -13.58 4.66 -21.37
N LYS A 88 -13.87 3.75 -22.30
CA LYS A 88 -14.72 2.58 -22.05
C LYS A 88 -14.06 1.61 -21.07
N ASN A 89 -14.58 1.59 -19.85
CA ASN A 89 -14.33 0.68 -18.74
C ASN A 89 -13.37 1.23 -17.67
N ALA A 90 -13.78 1.14 -16.40
CA ALA A 90 -13.01 1.58 -15.22
C ALA A 90 -11.67 0.84 -15.01
N GLU A 91 -11.28 -0.02 -15.95
CA GLU A 91 -10.05 -0.83 -15.96
C GLU A 91 -9.02 -0.34 -16.99
N GLN A 92 -9.39 0.56 -17.91
CA GLN A 92 -8.49 1.10 -18.94
C GLN A 92 -8.39 2.62 -18.81
N PHE A 93 -7.19 3.09 -18.48
CA PHE A 93 -6.88 4.50 -18.53
C PHE A 93 -6.17 4.85 -19.83
N ASP A 94 -6.46 6.03 -20.38
CA ASP A 94 -5.65 6.57 -21.47
C ASP A 94 -4.29 6.98 -20.92
N THR A 95 -3.21 6.55 -21.59
CA THR A 95 -1.85 6.92 -21.18
C THR A 95 -1.55 8.34 -21.62
N ILE A 96 -0.99 9.13 -20.71
CA ILE A 96 -0.53 10.48 -21.01
C ILE A 96 0.97 10.61 -20.74
N SER A 97 1.63 11.42 -21.55
CA SER A 97 3.04 11.76 -21.41
C SER A 97 3.26 13.26 -21.46
N GLY A 98 4.35 13.75 -20.85
CA GLY A 98 4.66 15.17 -20.91
C GLY A 98 5.77 15.63 -19.98
N SER A 99 5.69 16.89 -19.57
CA SER A 99 6.71 17.60 -18.79
C SER A 99 6.11 18.49 -17.71
N ILE A 100 6.91 18.79 -16.68
CA ILE A 100 6.65 19.83 -15.69
C ILE A 100 7.67 20.94 -15.87
N ASP A 101 7.21 22.18 -15.84
CA ASP A 101 8.09 23.35 -15.89
C ASP A 101 8.99 23.42 -14.66
N ARG A 102 10.11 24.13 -14.78
CA ARG A 102 11.10 24.26 -13.70
C ARG A 102 10.53 24.89 -12.43
N ASP A 103 9.39 25.56 -12.50
CA ASP A 103 8.71 26.14 -11.34
C ASP A 103 7.88 25.11 -10.53
N GLY A 104 7.75 23.89 -11.04
CA GLY A 104 7.00 22.81 -10.42
C GLY A 104 5.48 23.01 -10.39
N ARG A 105 4.95 24.00 -11.10
CA ARG A 105 3.52 24.38 -11.06
C ARG A 105 2.79 24.14 -12.37
N HIS A 106 3.49 24.28 -13.50
CA HIS A 106 2.88 24.11 -14.81
C HIS A 106 3.18 22.71 -15.34
N VAL A 107 2.13 22.02 -15.77
CA VAL A 107 2.17 20.63 -16.24
C VAL A 107 1.64 20.60 -17.66
N HIS A 108 2.43 20.05 -18.57
CA HIS A 108 2.09 19.92 -19.99
C HIS A 108 2.02 18.45 -20.34
N LEU A 109 0.84 17.96 -20.70
CA LEU A 109 0.59 16.55 -20.99
C LEU A 109 -0.05 16.39 -22.37
N SER A 110 0.10 15.22 -22.96
CA SER A 110 -0.60 14.79 -24.17
C SER A 110 -1.10 13.37 -24.00
N GLU A 111 -2.30 13.08 -24.51
CA GLU A 111 -2.78 11.71 -24.66
C GLU A 111 -1.96 11.00 -25.74
N ASP A 112 -1.31 9.89 -25.38
CA ASP A 112 -0.33 9.21 -26.23
C ASP A 112 -0.96 8.65 -27.51
N THR A 113 -2.21 8.18 -27.41
CA THR A 113 -2.96 7.56 -28.51
C THR A 113 -3.70 8.58 -29.38
N ARG A 114 -4.17 9.69 -28.78
CA ARG A 114 -5.09 10.65 -29.44
C ARG A 114 -4.40 11.95 -29.86
N GLY A 115 -3.25 12.29 -29.26
CA GLY A 115 -2.54 13.54 -29.50
C GLY A 115 -3.30 14.78 -29.03
N SER A 116 -4.29 14.60 -28.15
CA SER A 116 -4.96 15.69 -27.44
C SER A 116 -4.00 16.27 -26.40
N ARG A 117 -3.92 17.59 -26.29
CA ARG A 117 -3.07 18.25 -25.30
C ARG A 117 -3.87 18.57 -24.04
N ILE A 118 -3.23 18.47 -22.89
CA ILE A 118 -3.73 18.90 -21.59
C ILE A 118 -2.69 19.84 -21.00
N ASP A 119 -3.07 21.10 -20.77
CA ASP A 119 -2.23 22.04 -20.03
C ASP A 119 -2.85 22.24 -18.65
N ALA A 120 -2.05 22.12 -17.60
CA ALA A 120 -2.53 22.25 -16.24
C ALA A 120 -1.64 23.14 -15.37
N THR A 121 -2.25 23.81 -14.39
CA THR A 121 -1.57 24.68 -13.44
C THR A 121 -2.00 24.34 -12.03
N LEU A 122 -1.01 24.13 -11.15
CA LEU A 122 -1.23 23.92 -9.73
C LEU A 122 -1.52 25.28 -9.05
N GLU A 123 -2.79 25.56 -8.77
CA GLU A 123 -3.20 26.79 -8.09
C GLU A 123 -2.92 26.76 -6.58
N SER A 124 -3.02 25.57 -6.01
CA SER A 124 -2.68 25.26 -4.62
C SER A 124 -2.28 23.79 -4.53
N PRO A 125 -1.68 23.32 -3.42
CA PRO A 125 -1.22 21.94 -3.30
C PRO A 125 -2.27 20.88 -3.61
N ASP A 126 -3.56 21.21 -3.43
CA ASP A 126 -4.69 20.29 -3.61
C ASP A 126 -5.60 20.66 -4.77
N THR A 127 -5.24 21.66 -5.60
CA THR A 127 -6.11 22.13 -6.68
C THR A 127 -5.31 22.31 -7.97
N LEU A 128 -5.73 21.57 -8.98
CA LEU A 128 -5.14 21.59 -10.31
C LEU A 128 -6.18 22.09 -11.31
N ASN A 129 -5.87 23.19 -11.98
CA ASN A 129 -6.69 23.68 -13.08
C ASN A 129 -6.16 23.11 -14.38
N ALA A 130 -6.97 22.32 -15.08
CA ALA A 130 -6.57 21.65 -16.30
C ALA A 130 -7.45 22.06 -17.47
N SER A 131 -6.83 22.39 -18.60
CA SER A 131 -7.45 22.77 -19.85
C SER A 131 -7.18 21.70 -20.92
N PHE A 132 -8.24 21.19 -21.53
CA PHE A 132 -8.18 20.08 -22.48
C PHE A 132 -8.35 20.59 -23.90
N TYR A 133 -7.42 20.22 -24.79
CA TYR A 133 -7.38 20.65 -26.18
C TYR A 133 -7.54 19.44 -27.10
N ALA A 134 -8.38 19.59 -28.13
CA ALA A 134 -8.37 18.63 -29.23
C ALA A 134 -7.02 18.70 -29.98
N LYS A 135 -6.64 17.61 -30.65
CA LYS A 135 -5.42 17.56 -31.46
C LYS A 135 -5.34 18.77 -32.42
N GLY A 136 -4.27 19.56 -32.30
CA GLY A 136 -4.01 20.74 -33.14
C GLY A 136 -4.86 21.98 -32.82
N ALA A 137 -5.68 21.96 -31.78
CA ALA A 137 -6.50 23.11 -31.38
C ALA A 137 -5.69 24.17 -30.61
N SER A 138 -5.96 25.44 -30.89
CA SER A 138 -5.36 26.59 -30.18
C SER A 138 -6.16 27.04 -28.95
N THR A 139 -7.43 26.65 -28.84
CA THR A 139 -8.31 26.96 -27.71
C THR A 139 -8.76 25.67 -27.00
N PRO A 140 -8.95 25.71 -25.67
CA PRO A 140 -9.39 24.54 -24.93
C PRO A 140 -10.87 24.24 -25.22
N ARG A 141 -11.19 22.96 -25.31
CA ARG A 141 -12.56 22.45 -25.41
C ARG A 141 -13.32 22.63 -24.10
N PHE A 142 -12.64 22.40 -22.99
CA PHE A 142 -13.17 22.61 -21.65
C PHE A 142 -12.01 22.79 -20.66
N THR A 143 -12.33 23.44 -19.55
CA THR A 143 -11.43 23.61 -18.40
C THR A 143 -12.11 23.05 -17.17
N VAL A 144 -11.34 22.35 -16.35
CA VAL A 144 -11.78 21.67 -15.15
C VAL A 144 -10.90 22.07 -13.97
N VAL A 145 -11.51 22.15 -12.79
CA VAL A 145 -10.82 22.41 -11.52
C VAL A 145 -10.78 21.10 -10.76
N LEU A 146 -9.71 20.33 -10.95
CA LEU A 146 -9.61 19.04 -10.30
C LEU A 146 -9.08 19.22 -8.89
N LYS A 147 -9.73 18.55 -7.95
CA LYS A 147 -9.27 18.50 -6.56
C LYS A 147 -8.41 17.28 -6.40
N ARG A 148 -7.26 17.48 -5.73
CA ARG A 148 -6.36 16.40 -5.39
C ARG A 148 -7.15 15.42 -4.54
N ILE A 149 -7.37 14.27 -5.12
CA ILE A 149 -7.70 13.07 -4.40
C ILE A 149 -6.38 12.34 -4.39
N ASP A 150 -5.58 12.48 -3.34
CA ASP A 150 -4.54 11.47 -3.10
C ASP A 150 -5.20 10.12 -3.38
N THR A 151 -4.70 9.32 -4.33
CA THR A 151 -5.37 8.07 -4.76
C THR A 151 -5.40 7.10 -3.62
N HIS A 152 -6.37 7.34 -2.77
CA HIS A 152 -6.96 6.48 -1.80
C HIS A 152 -8.45 6.73 -2.06
N TYR A 153 -8.96 6.28 -3.21
CA TYR A 153 -10.19 5.51 -3.09
C TYR A 153 -9.73 4.07 -2.92
N ASP A 154 -9.50 3.76 -1.67
CA ASP A 154 -8.94 2.56 -1.09
C ASP A 154 -9.78 2.37 0.19
N PRO A 155 -10.20 1.15 0.55
CA PRO A 155 -10.68 0.87 1.90
C PRO A 155 -9.86 1.57 3.02
N SER A 156 -8.60 1.97 2.74
CA SER A 156 -7.70 2.83 3.52
C SER A 156 -8.05 4.29 3.79
N GLN A 157 -9.15 4.87 3.28
CA GLN A 157 -9.64 6.12 3.93
C GLN A 157 -10.15 5.87 5.36
N HIS A 158 -10.30 4.59 5.73
CA HIS A 158 -10.50 4.12 7.10
C HIS A 158 -9.50 3.03 7.54
N ALA A 159 -8.91 2.27 6.60
CA ALA A 159 -7.89 1.27 6.89
C ALA A 159 -6.57 1.91 7.33
N THR A 160 -6.02 1.41 8.43
CA THR A 160 -4.75 1.88 8.95
C THR A 160 -3.60 1.24 8.17
N LEU A 161 -2.58 2.01 7.76
CA LEU A 161 -1.40 1.51 7.05
C LEU A 161 -0.39 0.86 8.01
N GLY A 162 0.19 -0.24 7.57
CA GLY A 162 1.33 -0.87 8.19
C GLY A 162 2.24 -1.53 7.17
N LEU A 163 3.30 -2.12 7.68
CA LEU A 163 4.29 -2.81 6.86
C LEU A 163 4.84 -4.03 7.58
N ASP A 164 5.50 -4.90 6.84
CA ASP A 164 6.26 -5.99 7.44
C ASP A 164 7.68 -6.06 6.86
N VAL A 165 8.62 -6.43 7.73
CA VAL A 165 10.05 -6.48 7.43
C VAL A 165 10.73 -7.68 8.07
N SER A 166 11.85 -8.05 7.46
CA SER A 166 12.79 -9.06 7.95
C SER A 166 14.22 -8.54 7.78
N HIS A 167 15.21 -9.39 8.03
CA HIS A 167 16.61 -9.08 7.70
C HIS A 167 16.83 -8.66 6.22
N HIS A 168 15.95 -9.03 5.29
CA HIS A 168 16.03 -8.61 3.89
C HIS A 168 15.77 -7.11 3.69
N SER A 169 15.05 -6.47 4.60
CA SER A 169 14.69 -5.04 4.50
C SER A 169 15.84 -4.10 4.86
N GLY A 170 16.90 -4.62 5.48
CA GLY A 170 18.05 -3.83 5.93
C GLY A 170 17.72 -2.93 7.12
N LYS A 171 18.39 -1.79 7.23
CA LYS A 171 18.13 -0.81 8.30
C LYS A 171 16.80 -0.10 8.07
N VAL A 172 16.13 0.25 9.17
CA VAL A 172 14.88 1.00 9.13
C VAL A 172 14.94 2.20 10.08
N ASP A 173 14.69 3.40 9.55
CA ASP A 173 14.35 4.60 10.30
C ASP A 173 12.86 4.60 10.63
N TRP A 174 12.54 4.05 11.80
CA TRP A 174 11.16 3.90 12.25
C TRP A 174 10.44 5.22 12.51
N LYS A 175 11.17 6.30 12.82
CA LYS A 175 10.56 7.63 12.98
C LYS A 175 10.17 8.21 11.63
N GLN A 176 10.99 7.97 10.61
CA GLN A 176 10.64 8.34 9.24
C GLN A 176 9.42 7.53 8.75
N VAL A 177 9.37 6.23 9.02
CA VAL A 177 8.21 5.38 8.73
C VAL A 177 6.94 5.93 9.40
N GLU A 178 6.98 6.24 10.71
CA GLU A 178 5.87 6.83 11.45
C GLU A 178 5.38 8.16 10.83
N ALA A 179 6.34 9.03 10.50
CA ALA A 179 6.08 10.34 9.90
C ALA A 179 5.41 10.23 8.52
N HIS A 180 5.59 9.11 7.82
CA HIS A 180 4.96 8.81 6.52
C HIS A 180 3.59 8.12 6.64
N GLY A 181 3.01 8.07 7.84
CA GLY A 181 1.61 7.67 8.02
C GLY A 181 1.40 6.21 8.40
N TYR A 182 2.47 5.40 8.47
CA TYR A 182 2.39 4.03 8.98
C TYR A 182 2.10 4.03 10.48
N ARG A 183 1.32 3.05 10.93
CA ARG A 183 0.83 2.94 12.32
C ARG A 183 1.00 1.56 12.91
N PHE A 184 1.39 0.56 12.12
CA PHE A 184 1.81 -0.72 12.64
C PHE A 184 2.94 -1.33 11.81
N ALA A 185 3.69 -2.24 12.43
CA ALA A 185 4.71 -3.01 11.76
C ALA A 185 4.76 -4.46 12.27
N TYR A 186 4.90 -5.41 11.37
CA TYR A 186 5.23 -6.80 11.68
C TYR A 186 6.71 -7.07 11.42
N ILE A 187 7.43 -7.67 12.37
CA ILE A 187 8.85 -7.97 12.25
C ILE A 187 9.07 -9.48 12.29
N LYS A 188 9.82 -10.04 11.33
CA LYS A 188 10.20 -11.45 11.37
C LYS A 188 11.00 -11.70 12.64
N ALA A 189 10.56 -12.65 13.46
CA ALA A 189 11.24 -13.02 14.69
C ALA A 189 12.05 -14.32 14.53
N SER A 190 11.52 -15.26 13.76
CA SER A 190 12.05 -16.61 13.64
C SER A 190 11.48 -17.35 12.44
N GLU A 191 12.11 -18.46 12.10
CA GLU A 191 11.73 -19.41 11.07
C GLU A 191 12.05 -20.83 11.58
N GLY A 192 11.15 -21.79 11.35
CA GLY A 192 11.38 -23.19 11.73
C GLY A 192 11.71 -23.38 13.22
N VAL A 193 12.49 -24.40 13.56
CA VAL A 193 12.75 -24.72 14.98
C VAL A 193 13.90 -23.93 15.63
N ASP A 194 14.81 -23.35 14.84
CA ASP A 194 16.08 -22.82 15.36
C ASP A 194 16.70 -21.65 14.57
N ASN A 195 15.98 -21.05 13.61
CA ASN A 195 16.50 -19.95 12.80
C ASN A 195 15.94 -18.57 13.26
N PRO A 196 16.63 -17.81 14.12
CA PRO A 196 16.19 -16.47 14.50
C PRO A 196 16.48 -15.47 13.38
N ASP A 197 15.56 -14.53 13.15
CA ASP A 197 15.86 -13.42 12.23
C ASP A 197 16.96 -12.51 12.81
N ALA A 198 18.00 -12.26 12.02
CA ALA A 198 19.20 -11.54 12.45
C ALA A 198 18.95 -10.07 12.81
N MET A 199 17.88 -9.46 12.28
CA MET A 199 17.54 -8.06 12.48
C MET A 199 16.40 -7.86 13.49
N PHE A 200 15.75 -8.94 13.93
CA PHE A 200 14.62 -8.87 14.86
C PHE A 200 14.89 -8.00 16.09
N ALA A 201 15.96 -8.29 16.84
CA ALA A 201 16.26 -7.58 18.09
C ALA A 201 16.48 -6.08 17.86
N GLN A 202 17.12 -5.71 16.74
CA GLN A 202 17.36 -4.32 16.38
C GLN A 202 16.05 -3.60 16.03
N HIS A 203 15.24 -4.17 15.14
CA HIS A 203 13.96 -3.59 14.75
C HIS A 203 12.99 -3.51 15.94
N TRP A 204 12.91 -4.58 16.73
CA TRP A 204 12.00 -4.70 17.86
C TRP A 204 12.28 -3.66 18.95
N ALA A 205 13.56 -3.44 19.26
CA ALA A 205 13.98 -2.42 20.20
C ALA A 205 13.69 -1.01 19.65
N ALA A 206 14.02 -0.73 18.40
CA ALA A 206 13.86 0.60 17.81
C ALA A 206 12.39 1.01 17.63
N LEU A 207 11.49 0.06 17.37
CA LEU A 207 10.05 0.31 17.30
C LEU A 207 9.43 0.76 18.63
N ARG A 208 10.03 0.42 19.79
CA ARG A 208 9.50 0.82 21.11
C ARG A 208 9.43 2.34 21.30
N ASP A 209 10.31 3.06 20.63
CA ASP A 209 10.42 4.52 20.73
C ASP A 209 9.53 5.25 19.71
N THR A 210 8.57 4.55 19.12
CA THR A 210 7.61 5.08 18.13
C THR A 210 6.17 4.82 18.57
N GLY A 211 5.21 5.48 17.92
CA GLY A 211 3.78 5.23 18.08
C GLY A 211 3.24 4.05 17.26
N LEU A 212 4.11 3.27 16.60
CA LEU A 212 3.66 2.14 15.79
C LEU A 212 3.25 0.95 16.69
N ALA A 213 2.12 0.33 16.36
CA ALA A 213 1.77 -0.96 16.92
C ALA A 213 2.73 -2.04 16.38
N ARG A 214 3.25 -2.90 17.27
CA ARG A 214 4.35 -3.83 16.99
C ARG A 214 3.85 -5.26 17.02
N GLY A 215 3.93 -5.95 15.89
CA GLY A 215 3.67 -7.38 15.75
C GLY A 215 4.95 -8.12 15.39
N ALA A 216 5.07 -9.36 15.84
CA ALA A 216 6.14 -10.25 15.40
C ALA A 216 5.55 -11.37 14.56
N TYR A 217 6.31 -11.91 13.60
CA TYR A 217 5.87 -13.09 12.85
C TYR A 217 6.90 -14.21 12.84
N HIS A 218 6.40 -15.43 12.69
CA HIS A 218 7.17 -16.66 12.57
C HIS A 218 6.90 -17.33 11.23
N PHE A 219 7.94 -17.54 10.43
CA PHE A 219 7.83 -18.27 9.18
C PHE A 219 7.75 -19.77 9.45
N TYR A 220 6.58 -20.36 9.16
CA TYR A 220 6.29 -21.76 9.48
C TYR A 220 6.87 -22.71 8.43
N VAL A 221 7.68 -23.66 8.89
CA VAL A 221 8.25 -24.72 8.06
C VAL A 221 7.43 -25.99 8.25
N THR A 222 6.71 -26.43 7.21
CA THR A 222 5.75 -27.54 7.34
C THR A 222 6.38 -28.91 7.56
N GLU A 223 7.69 -29.05 7.33
CA GLU A 223 8.46 -30.28 7.59
C GLU A 223 8.98 -30.36 9.03
N ASP A 224 8.97 -29.23 9.74
CA ASP A 224 9.48 -29.11 11.10
C ASP A 224 8.41 -29.48 12.14
N ASP A 225 8.85 -29.83 13.35
CA ASP A 225 7.94 -30.14 14.46
C ASP A 225 7.15 -28.89 14.89
N PRO A 226 5.80 -28.90 14.82
CA PRO A 226 4.99 -27.71 15.08
C PRO A 226 5.08 -27.23 16.53
N VAL A 227 5.31 -28.13 17.49
CA VAL A 227 5.41 -27.79 18.92
C VAL A 227 6.73 -27.07 19.19
N GLN A 228 7.83 -27.53 18.59
CA GLN A 228 9.14 -26.89 18.70
C GLN A 228 9.16 -25.52 18.04
N GLN A 229 8.57 -25.38 16.85
CA GLN A 229 8.41 -24.08 16.19
C GLN A 229 7.64 -23.08 17.07
N ALA A 230 6.51 -23.50 17.65
CA ALA A 230 5.71 -22.66 18.53
C ALA A 230 6.48 -22.22 19.79
N LYS A 231 7.21 -23.13 20.43
CA LYS A 231 8.06 -22.83 21.59
C LYS A 231 9.21 -21.90 21.23
N PHE A 232 9.83 -22.11 20.07
CA PHE A 232 10.91 -21.26 19.61
C PHE A 232 10.38 -19.84 19.36
N PHE A 233 9.26 -19.69 18.66
CA PHE A 233 8.63 -18.39 18.45
C PHE A 233 8.24 -17.71 19.77
N ALA A 234 7.57 -18.42 20.67
CA ALA A 234 7.20 -17.90 22.00
C ALA A 234 8.45 -17.43 22.79
N SER A 235 9.58 -18.14 22.68
CA SER A 235 10.82 -17.74 23.33
C SER A 235 11.37 -16.40 22.84
N ARG A 236 11.11 -16.02 21.57
CA ARG A 236 11.54 -14.72 21.01
C ARG A 236 10.75 -13.54 21.59
N LEU A 237 9.57 -13.81 22.13
CA LEU A 237 8.59 -12.81 22.55
C LEU A 237 8.38 -12.74 24.07
N ARG A 238 9.03 -13.63 24.83
CA ARG A 238 8.80 -13.83 26.27
C ARG A 238 8.77 -12.54 27.09
N ASP A 239 9.70 -11.62 26.82
CA ASP A 239 9.85 -10.40 27.62
C ASP A 239 9.04 -9.21 27.07
N ASP A 240 8.65 -9.26 25.79
CA ASP A 240 7.94 -8.20 25.10
C ASP A 240 7.18 -8.79 23.90
N PRO A 241 5.92 -9.19 24.13
CA PRO A 241 5.09 -9.80 23.08
C PRO A 241 4.63 -8.78 22.02
N GLY A 242 4.92 -7.49 22.20
CA GLY A 242 4.47 -6.44 21.29
C GLY A 242 3.09 -5.90 21.65
N THR A 243 2.43 -5.29 20.67
CA THR A 243 1.11 -4.64 20.80
C THR A 243 0.11 -5.13 19.75
N LEU A 244 0.52 -6.06 18.87
CA LEU A 244 -0.35 -6.79 17.94
C LEU A 244 -0.24 -8.31 18.15
N PRO A 245 -1.27 -9.10 17.80
CA PRO A 245 -1.21 -10.55 17.85
C PRO A 245 0.01 -11.06 17.05
N PRO A 246 0.91 -11.84 17.67
CA PRO A 246 1.99 -12.48 16.94
C PRO A 246 1.43 -13.33 15.80
N ALA A 247 2.03 -13.27 14.62
CA ALA A 247 1.54 -13.99 13.45
C ALA A 247 2.34 -15.26 13.19
N VAL A 248 1.67 -16.34 12.78
CA VAL A 248 2.31 -17.46 12.10
C VAL A 248 2.10 -17.31 10.61
N ASP A 249 3.19 -17.29 9.86
CA ASP A 249 3.24 -17.15 8.42
C ASP A 249 3.25 -18.54 7.78
N VAL A 250 2.18 -18.85 7.05
CA VAL A 250 1.85 -20.17 6.52
C VAL A 250 1.58 -20.06 5.02
N GLU A 251 2.65 -20.05 4.22
CA GLU A 251 2.54 -19.76 2.79
C GLU A 251 3.25 -20.77 1.86
N LEU A 252 4.03 -21.70 2.42
CA LEU A 252 4.81 -22.65 1.62
C LEU A 252 4.71 -24.07 2.19
N LEU A 253 4.68 -25.06 1.28
CA LEU A 253 4.88 -26.45 1.62
C LEU A 253 6.36 -26.81 1.47
N GLY A 254 6.90 -27.50 2.47
CA GLY A 254 8.15 -28.22 2.35
C GLY A 254 8.07 -29.30 1.28
N LYS A 255 9.23 -29.67 0.72
CA LYS A 255 9.33 -30.48 -0.50
C LYS A 255 8.69 -31.86 -0.37
N ASN A 256 8.71 -32.43 0.83
CA ASN A 256 8.17 -33.75 1.13
C ASN A 256 6.82 -33.68 1.86
N THR A 257 6.28 -32.48 2.05
CA THR A 257 4.98 -32.29 2.66
C THR A 257 3.88 -32.39 1.60
N SER A 258 2.81 -33.13 1.90
CA SER A 258 1.63 -33.17 1.06
C SER A 258 0.38 -33.47 1.87
N GLY A 259 -0.78 -33.11 1.34
CA GLY A 259 -2.06 -33.38 1.97
C GLY A 259 -2.53 -32.27 2.91
N ASP A 260 -3.38 -32.66 3.85
CA ASP A 260 -4.05 -31.77 4.78
C ASP A 260 -3.14 -31.45 5.97
N MET A 261 -2.82 -30.16 6.16
CA MET A 261 -1.89 -29.69 7.18
C MET A 261 -2.59 -29.19 8.46
N THR A 262 -3.91 -29.27 8.51
CA THR A 262 -4.76 -28.70 9.58
C THR A 262 -4.31 -29.11 10.97
N ALA A 263 -4.10 -30.42 11.20
CA ALA A 263 -3.73 -30.93 12.52
C ALA A 263 -2.36 -30.41 13.00
N THR A 264 -1.40 -30.23 12.09
CA THR A 264 -0.05 -29.75 12.45
C THR A 264 -0.08 -28.28 12.83
N LEU A 265 -0.78 -27.45 12.05
CA LEU A 265 -0.93 -26.03 12.35
C LEU A 265 -1.72 -25.82 13.65
N LEU A 266 -2.78 -26.59 13.90
CA LEU A 266 -3.48 -26.54 15.19
C LEU A 266 -2.57 -26.89 16.38
N SER A 267 -1.63 -27.82 16.20
CA SER A 267 -0.65 -28.16 17.24
C SER A 267 0.27 -26.96 17.54
N PHE A 268 0.74 -26.26 16.51
CA PHE A 268 1.50 -25.03 16.65
C PHE A 268 0.70 -23.96 17.41
N LEU A 269 -0.51 -23.64 16.93
CA LEU A 269 -1.34 -22.57 17.46
C LEU A 269 -1.67 -22.80 18.94
N LYS A 270 -2.11 -24.02 19.29
CA LYS A 270 -2.43 -24.40 20.68
C LYS A 270 -1.21 -24.34 21.58
N THR A 271 -0.05 -24.79 21.09
CA THR A 271 1.19 -24.72 21.88
C THR A 271 1.60 -23.28 22.09
N PHE A 272 1.54 -22.43 21.06
CA PHE A 272 1.90 -21.01 21.18
C PHE A 272 0.98 -20.29 22.17
N GLU A 273 -0.33 -20.54 22.11
CA GLU A 273 -1.31 -20.02 23.07
C GLU A 273 -1.01 -20.50 24.50
N GLN A 274 -0.61 -21.75 24.70
CA GLN A 274 -0.22 -22.27 26.01
C GLN A 274 1.05 -21.60 26.57
N GLU A 275 2.04 -21.32 25.71
CA GLU A 275 3.32 -20.72 26.12
C GLU A 275 3.20 -19.20 26.38
N THR A 276 2.28 -18.51 25.71
CA THR A 276 2.20 -17.04 25.74
C THR A 276 0.93 -16.48 26.34
N GLY A 277 -0.15 -17.28 26.39
CA GLY A 277 -1.50 -16.80 26.70
C GLY A 277 -2.12 -15.91 25.61
N ILE A 278 -1.50 -15.82 24.43
CA ILE A 278 -1.90 -14.93 23.33
C ILE A 278 -2.37 -15.76 22.15
N LYS A 279 -3.54 -15.42 21.59
CA LYS A 279 -4.04 -16.00 20.35
C LYS A 279 -3.29 -15.40 19.15
N PRO A 280 -2.52 -16.18 18.38
CA PRO A 280 -1.76 -15.66 17.26
C PRO A 280 -2.66 -15.35 16.06
N ALA A 281 -2.21 -14.46 15.17
CA ALA A 281 -2.79 -14.29 13.84
C ALA A 281 -2.22 -15.36 12.88
N ILE A 282 -2.93 -15.62 11.78
CA ILE A 282 -2.47 -16.50 10.70
C ILE A 282 -2.26 -15.65 9.45
N TYR A 283 -1.04 -15.62 8.94
CA TYR A 283 -0.72 -15.05 7.64
C TYR A 283 -0.74 -16.14 6.55
N THR A 284 -1.44 -15.89 5.44
CA THR A 284 -1.49 -16.82 4.30
C THR A 284 -2.08 -16.18 3.04
N ALA A 285 -1.92 -16.85 1.90
CA ALA A 285 -2.62 -16.54 0.65
C ALA A 285 -3.79 -17.51 0.42
N ALA A 286 -4.93 -17.00 -0.09
CA ALA A 286 -6.15 -17.79 -0.21
C ALA A 286 -6.01 -19.06 -1.06
N ALA A 287 -5.26 -18.99 -2.16
CA ALA A 287 -5.04 -20.15 -3.03
C ALA A 287 -4.24 -21.27 -2.35
N PHE A 288 -3.27 -20.91 -1.51
CA PHE A 288 -2.49 -21.88 -0.73
C PHE A 288 -3.36 -22.49 0.37
N TRP A 289 -4.04 -21.63 1.13
CA TRP A 289 -4.90 -22.05 2.23
C TRP A 289 -6.00 -23.01 1.78
N ASP A 290 -6.74 -22.63 0.74
CA ASP A 290 -7.88 -23.40 0.25
C ASP A 290 -7.49 -24.80 -0.24
N ARG A 291 -6.21 -25.00 -0.56
CA ARG A 291 -5.70 -26.28 -1.06
C ARG A 291 -5.28 -27.23 0.06
N TYR A 292 -4.70 -26.72 1.15
CA TYR A 292 -3.97 -27.54 2.11
C TYR A 292 -4.57 -27.58 3.52
N TYR A 293 -5.58 -26.75 3.81
CA TYR A 293 -6.18 -26.68 5.15
C TYR A 293 -7.66 -27.03 5.12
N ARG A 294 -8.31 -27.07 6.28
CA ARG A 294 -9.75 -27.27 6.46
C ARG A 294 -10.31 -26.21 7.40
N PRO A 295 -11.63 -25.94 7.40
CA PRO A 295 -12.22 -24.88 8.20
C PRO A 295 -12.19 -25.22 9.71
N GLU A 296 -11.10 -24.86 10.39
CA GLU A 296 -10.95 -24.99 11.86
C GLU A 296 -10.38 -23.73 12.53
N PHE A 297 -10.21 -22.64 11.77
CA PHE A 297 -9.38 -21.49 12.18
C PHE A 297 -10.12 -20.16 12.30
N SER A 298 -11.45 -20.18 12.29
CA SER A 298 -12.30 -18.98 12.27
C SER A 298 -12.11 -18.04 13.46
N GLU A 299 -11.59 -18.56 14.57
CA GLU A 299 -11.32 -17.80 15.79
C GLU A 299 -9.96 -17.08 15.80
N TYR A 300 -9.09 -17.37 14.85
CA TYR A 300 -7.77 -16.74 14.70
C TYR A 300 -7.87 -15.52 13.79
N PRO A 301 -7.25 -14.36 14.13
CA PRO A 301 -7.15 -13.23 13.22
C PRO A 301 -6.48 -13.62 11.91
N LEU A 302 -7.04 -13.18 10.79
CA LEU A 302 -6.50 -13.47 9.46
C LEU A 302 -5.67 -12.29 8.95
N TRP A 303 -4.42 -12.53 8.60
CA TRP A 303 -3.59 -11.63 7.81
C TRP A 303 -3.47 -12.18 6.39
N MET A 304 -4.27 -11.65 5.48
CA MET A 304 -4.40 -12.18 4.14
C MET A 304 -3.32 -11.58 3.23
N ALA A 305 -2.70 -12.37 2.35
CA ALA A 305 -1.81 -11.90 1.28
C ALA A 305 -2.45 -12.05 -0.11
N GLU A 306 -2.69 -10.93 -0.80
CA GLU A 306 -3.12 -10.89 -2.19
C GLU A 306 -2.86 -9.51 -2.78
N TYR A 307 -2.12 -9.45 -3.88
CA TYR A 307 -1.56 -8.21 -4.39
C TYR A 307 -2.27 -7.74 -5.67
N GLY A 308 -2.32 -6.43 -5.87
CA GLY A 308 -2.83 -5.85 -7.12
C GLY A 308 -4.34 -5.99 -7.34
N VAL A 309 -5.09 -6.37 -6.30
CA VAL A 309 -6.55 -6.52 -6.31
C VAL A 309 -7.23 -5.39 -5.54
N LYS A 310 -8.51 -5.14 -5.82
CA LYS A 310 -9.30 -4.12 -5.11
C LYS A 310 -9.81 -4.59 -3.75
N MET A 311 -10.10 -5.88 -3.64
CA MET A 311 -10.55 -6.55 -2.43
C MET A 311 -9.96 -7.95 -2.45
N PRO A 312 -9.40 -8.40 -1.32
CA PRO A 312 -8.82 -9.72 -1.26
C PRO A 312 -9.89 -10.81 -1.18
N LYS A 313 -9.58 -11.98 -1.73
CA LYS A 313 -10.36 -13.19 -1.53
C LYS A 313 -10.09 -13.71 -0.12
N VAL A 314 -11.14 -13.75 0.70
CA VAL A 314 -11.09 -14.42 2.00
C VAL A 314 -11.16 -15.94 1.77
N PRO A 315 -10.18 -16.73 2.24
CA PRO A 315 -10.22 -18.19 2.12
C PRO A 315 -11.35 -18.79 2.97
N PHE A 316 -11.69 -20.06 2.72
CA PHE A 316 -12.68 -20.71 3.60
C PHE A 316 -12.17 -20.77 5.05
N GLY A 317 -13.11 -20.75 5.99
CA GLY A 317 -12.81 -20.73 7.42
C GLY A 317 -12.91 -19.33 8.02
N TRP A 318 -12.86 -18.26 7.22
CA TRP A 318 -13.10 -16.89 7.68
C TRP A 318 -14.26 -16.24 6.95
N GLN A 319 -14.88 -15.27 7.64
CA GLN A 319 -15.87 -14.37 7.03
C GLN A 319 -15.23 -13.07 6.55
N ASN A 320 -14.10 -12.68 7.17
CA ASN A 320 -13.39 -11.45 6.85
C ASN A 320 -11.92 -11.54 7.27
N TRP A 321 -11.10 -10.58 6.80
CA TRP A 321 -9.69 -10.44 7.16
C TRP A 321 -9.50 -9.41 8.29
N THR A 322 -8.43 -9.57 9.07
CA THR A 322 -7.99 -8.61 10.10
C THR A 322 -6.93 -7.67 9.54
N PHE A 323 -5.96 -8.23 8.83
CA PHE A 323 -4.97 -7.49 8.07
C PHE A 323 -4.95 -7.99 6.63
N TRP A 324 -4.56 -7.13 5.71
CA TRP A 324 -4.40 -7.44 4.29
C TRP A 324 -3.05 -6.92 3.81
N GLN A 325 -2.10 -7.83 3.53
CA GLN A 325 -0.91 -7.50 2.77
C GLN A 325 -1.29 -7.29 1.30
N HIS A 326 -1.35 -6.02 0.91
CA HIS A 326 -1.92 -5.60 -0.36
C HIS A 326 -0.86 -5.34 -1.44
N ALA A 327 0.40 -5.23 -1.02
CA ALA A 327 1.53 -5.01 -1.91
C ALA A 327 2.82 -5.57 -1.32
N GLU A 328 3.65 -6.16 -2.17
CA GLU A 328 4.97 -6.66 -1.82
C GLU A 328 6.09 -5.80 -2.45
N ASN A 329 7.29 -5.89 -1.86
CA ASN A 329 8.55 -5.36 -2.36
C ASN A 329 8.46 -3.87 -2.76
N ARG A 330 7.92 -3.05 -1.86
CA ARG A 330 7.73 -1.61 -2.12
C ARG A 330 8.83 -0.77 -1.48
N PRO A 331 9.27 0.31 -2.16
CA PRO A 331 10.10 1.31 -1.53
C PRO A 331 9.26 2.04 -0.47
N VAL A 332 9.73 2.03 0.77
CA VAL A 332 9.10 2.74 1.90
C VAL A 332 10.08 3.77 2.44
N PRO A 333 9.68 5.05 2.60
CA PRO A 333 10.53 6.05 3.25
C PRO A 333 10.97 5.59 4.64
N GLY A 334 12.29 5.49 4.84
CA GLY A 334 12.90 5.00 6.05
C GLY A 334 13.33 3.54 6.01
N VAL A 335 12.94 2.75 5.01
CA VAL A 335 13.42 1.37 4.82
C VAL A 335 14.56 1.38 3.80
N GLU A 336 15.70 0.77 4.15
CA GLU A 336 16.91 0.76 3.31
C GLU A 336 16.70 0.02 1.98
N MET A 337 16.06 -1.15 2.04
CA MET A 337 15.73 -1.96 0.87
C MET A 337 14.26 -1.77 0.50
N SER A 338 13.44 -2.78 0.75
CA SER A 338 12.00 -2.77 0.52
C SER A 338 11.26 -3.37 1.71
N ALA A 339 9.97 -3.08 1.78
CA ALA A 339 9.04 -3.68 2.72
C ALA A 339 7.75 -4.06 2.01
N ASP A 340 7.02 -4.98 2.61
CA ASP A 340 5.68 -5.33 2.18
C ASP A 340 4.68 -4.46 2.94
N ILE A 341 3.59 -4.09 2.27
CA ILE A 341 2.62 -3.11 2.77
C ILE A 341 1.33 -3.82 3.11
N SER A 342 0.85 -3.54 4.32
CA SER A 342 -0.37 -4.10 4.87
C SER A 342 -1.37 -3.03 5.26
N LEU A 343 -2.65 -3.38 5.16
CA LEU A 343 -3.79 -2.61 5.64
C LEU A 343 -4.40 -3.33 6.84
N ALA A 344 -4.76 -2.59 7.88
CA ALA A 344 -5.61 -3.08 8.97
C ALA A 344 -7.08 -2.91 8.58
N HIS A 345 -7.95 -3.86 8.90
CA HIS A 345 -9.36 -3.77 8.52
C HIS A 345 -9.97 -2.43 8.97
N PRO A 346 -10.80 -1.74 8.17
CA PRO A 346 -11.35 -0.41 8.52
C PRO A 346 -12.03 -0.33 9.88
N ASP A 347 -12.74 -1.39 10.27
CA ASP A 347 -13.45 -1.48 11.55
C ASP A 347 -12.55 -1.88 12.72
N LEU A 348 -11.26 -2.13 12.46
CA LEU A 348 -10.31 -2.58 13.46
C LEU A 348 -9.75 -1.40 14.25
N ASN A 349 -9.97 -1.43 15.57
CA ASN A 349 -9.21 -0.58 16.48
C ASN A 349 -7.93 -1.28 16.91
N LEU A 350 -6.77 -0.84 16.40
CA LEU A 350 -5.47 -1.44 16.73
C LEU A 350 -5.19 -1.47 18.24
N ASN A 351 -5.72 -0.53 19.02
CA ASN A 351 -5.53 -0.49 20.47
C ASN A 351 -6.31 -1.58 21.22
N GLN A 352 -7.22 -2.29 20.56
CA GLN A 352 -8.03 -3.36 21.14
C GLN A 352 -7.47 -4.76 20.86
N LEU A 353 -6.45 -4.88 20.00
CA LEU A 353 -5.92 -6.17 19.59
C LEU A 353 -4.97 -6.82 20.59
N ILE A 354 -4.54 -6.12 21.65
CA ILE A 354 -3.96 -6.76 22.83
C ILE A 354 -4.61 -6.28 24.14
N PRO A 355 -5.44 -7.13 24.75
CA PRO A 355 -5.59 -7.20 26.21
C PRO A 355 -4.54 -8.15 26.81
N ARG A 356 -3.94 -7.74 27.93
CA ARG A 356 -2.98 -8.51 28.74
C ARG A 356 -3.62 -9.76 29.37
N SER A 357 -2.79 -10.74 29.72
CA SER A 357 -3.11 -11.80 30.69
C SER A 357 -3.77 -11.19 31.96
N PRO A 358 -4.69 -11.95 32.61
CA PRO A 358 -5.63 -11.45 33.62
C PRO A 358 -5.05 -10.66 34.79
#